data_AF-A0A3D1D3U7-F1
#
_entry.id   AF-A0A3D1D3U7-F1
#
_cell.length_a   1.000
_cell.length_b   1.000
_cell.length_c   1.000
_cell.angle_alpha   90.00
_cell.angle_beta   90.00
_cell.angle_gamma   90.00
#
_symmetry.space_group_name_H-M   'P 1'
#
loop_
_entity.id
_entity.type
_entity.pdbx_description
1 polymer ?
#
loop_
_entity_poly.entity_id
_entity_poly.type
_entity_poly.pdbx_seq_one_letter_code
_entity_poly.pdbx_strand_id
1 'polypeptide(L)'
;MQGNAKASKRGTATGSTHAFINIPMTQAIKSLPSRISQPVIWQWPLFLLFFLFISPSTLVSFCMNITNENGITGIVHRIPLALFLSYIMACAAYFSGKPWVKTIIYVFSVALLATDTFLHNVFHIYIQPFMVMLIGETNHQEAGEFFGTFVLSRGGLLTLLTIAVSITLIIIAERFRSKVSQNILSHHALLTAVKTFTCIVVLWGGCQMQTYYKILSSDNIDDAPITGDIFPNDSFTRLVYSLSSVPLMHNQIDEAIGVTTHDTDSPTIVNHADSLDVVFVIGESYIKAHAGIYGYPLNTTPNMIKEQKEHRLFAFTNVVTPVNSTSTAMKNMLSVNDLLSKEDWSLRPLFPSLFKKANFKVFFWDNQLNDSTSFYAFTLNSFIFNETIKHACYDQTNKPLMGYDGELIDDFVKNKEHDGQNNLVIFHLWGQHIDANSRFPHTRQFERFTYKDVPNKAKYLDNAKKQDIANYDNATLYNDYVLGKIFDLYRDRNAVVVYLSDHGEEEYDYRDSKGRKTCSKQQIPEMLKYVHCVPFLIWCSDRYQATHPEVVKEIGEALHRPFMTDQVTQVLFHLAGIKSRYYKPNNDLLSPNFQARKRILLNGLCFDDYDIK
;
A
#
# COMPACT_ATOMS: atom_id res chain seq x y z
N MET A 1 66.49 -52.44 -18.03
CA MET A 1 66.92 -51.71 -19.25
C MET A 1 65.72 -51.55 -20.17
N GLN A 2 65.58 -50.38 -20.78
CA GLN A 2 64.46 -49.96 -21.61
C GLN A 2 64.19 -50.89 -22.80
N GLY A 3 62.91 -50.97 -23.18
CA GLY A 3 62.43 -51.10 -24.55
C GLY A 3 62.41 -52.52 -25.13
N ASN A 4 61.24 -53.00 -25.56
CA ASN A 4 60.84 -52.83 -26.95
C ASN A 4 59.45 -53.43 -27.25
N ALA A 5 58.84 -52.83 -28.28
CA ALA A 5 57.56 -53.14 -28.88
C ALA A 5 57.41 -54.58 -29.43
N LYS A 6 56.17 -55.03 -29.59
CA LYS A 6 55.69 -55.60 -30.86
C LYS A 6 54.17 -55.70 -30.97
N ALA A 7 53.74 -55.46 -32.20
CA ALA A 7 52.38 -55.34 -32.69
C ALA A 7 51.71 -56.69 -33.04
N SER A 8 50.42 -56.61 -33.41
CA SER A 8 49.82 -57.24 -34.61
C SER A 8 48.65 -58.24 -34.41
N LYS A 9 47.46 -57.72 -34.73
CA LYS A 9 46.40 -58.21 -35.66
C LYS A 9 45.42 -59.35 -35.28
N ARG A 10 44.14 -58.92 -35.36
CA ARG A 10 42.95 -59.46 -36.07
C ARG A 10 42.27 -60.76 -35.58
N GLY A 11 40.96 -60.62 -35.33
CA GLY A 11 39.96 -61.70 -35.41
C GLY A 11 38.59 -61.24 -34.92
N THR A 12 37.64 -61.08 -35.83
CA THR A 12 36.25 -60.62 -35.65
C THR A 12 35.33 -61.68 -35.05
N ALA A 13 34.42 -61.32 -34.14
CA ALA A 13 33.07 -61.91 -34.08
C ALA A 13 32.13 -61.06 -33.18
N THR A 14 30.92 -60.90 -33.68
CA THR A 14 29.75 -60.18 -33.16
C THR A 14 29.25 -60.67 -31.80
N GLY A 15 28.85 -59.75 -30.91
CA GLY A 15 28.17 -60.08 -29.67
C GLY A 15 27.67 -58.83 -28.93
N SER A 16 26.35 -58.68 -28.89
CA SER A 16 25.55 -57.73 -28.14
C SER A 16 26.04 -57.36 -26.74
N THR A 17 25.99 -56.08 -26.36
CA THR A 17 25.02 -55.50 -25.40
C THR A 17 25.56 -54.18 -24.85
N HIS A 18 24.78 -53.12 -25.08
CA HIS A 18 24.85 -51.88 -24.32
C HIS A 18 24.54 -52.19 -22.85
N ALA A 19 25.56 -52.35 -22.04
CA ALA A 19 25.45 -52.23 -20.60
C ALA A 19 26.63 -51.38 -20.16
N PHE A 20 26.30 -50.25 -19.55
CA PHE A 20 27.07 -49.44 -18.61
C PHE A 20 26.74 -47.97 -18.89
N ILE A 21 26.39 -47.26 -17.80
CA ILE A 21 25.86 -45.89 -17.71
C ILE A 21 24.32 -45.82 -17.74
N ASN A 22 23.65 -46.15 -16.61
CA ASN A 22 22.39 -45.51 -16.14
C ASN A 22 21.73 -46.08 -14.85
N ILE A 23 22.43 -46.91 -14.06
CA ILE A 23 21.82 -47.62 -12.91
C ILE A 23 21.80 -46.85 -11.56
N PRO A 24 22.70 -45.89 -11.23
CA PRO A 24 22.65 -45.22 -9.92
C PRO A 24 21.48 -44.25 -9.74
N MET A 25 21.08 -43.56 -10.81
CA MET A 25 20.10 -42.47 -10.73
C MET A 25 18.65 -43.00 -10.58
N THR A 26 18.34 -44.13 -11.21
CA THR A 26 16.99 -44.72 -11.20
C THR A 26 16.58 -45.33 -9.85
N GLN A 27 17.51 -45.94 -9.11
CA GLN A 27 17.24 -46.43 -7.75
C GLN A 27 17.12 -45.29 -6.73
N ALA A 28 17.95 -44.25 -6.85
CA ALA A 28 17.87 -43.06 -6.00
C ALA A 28 16.50 -42.37 -6.14
N ILE A 29 16.02 -42.16 -7.37
CA ILE A 29 14.71 -41.56 -7.67
C ILE A 29 13.55 -42.40 -7.13
N LYS A 30 13.60 -43.74 -7.26
CA LYS A 30 12.55 -44.63 -6.72
C LYS A 30 12.47 -44.61 -5.19
N SER A 31 13.58 -44.36 -4.51
CA SER A 31 13.63 -44.27 -3.04
C SER A 31 13.21 -42.90 -2.49
N LEU A 32 13.19 -41.87 -3.34
CA LEU A 32 13.02 -40.48 -2.95
C LEU A 32 11.70 -40.20 -2.20
N PRO A 33 10.51 -40.65 -2.66
CA PRO A 33 9.26 -40.43 -1.93
C PRO A 33 9.29 -41.00 -0.51
N SER A 34 9.99 -42.12 -0.32
CA SER A 34 10.10 -42.78 0.98
C SER A 34 11.05 -42.07 1.94
N ARG A 35 12.07 -41.36 1.42
CA ARG A 35 13.01 -40.57 2.21
C ARG A 35 12.40 -39.24 2.62
N ILE A 36 11.80 -38.52 1.68
CA ILE A 36 11.23 -37.19 1.94
C ILE A 36 10.01 -37.23 2.87
N SER A 37 9.30 -38.36 2.95
CA SER A 37 8.15 -38.53 3.84
C SER A 37 8.51 -38.90 5.28
N GLN A 38 9.75 -39.32 5.58
CA GLN A 38 10.14 -39.72 6.95
C GLN A 38 9.95 -38.59 7.98
N PRO A 39 10.35 -37.33 7.70
CA PRO A 39 10.12 -36.23 8.63
C PRO A 39 8.63 -36.02 8.94
N VAL A 40 7.76 -36.09 7.92
CA VAL A 40 6.31 -35.95 8.10
C VAL A 40 5.74 -37.11 8.92
N ILE A 41 6.16 -38.35 8.65
CA ILE A 41 5.66 -39.54 9.37
C ILE A 41 6.07 -39.52 10.84
N TRP A 42 7.33 -39.22 11.15
CA TRP A 42 7.87 -39.30 12.51
C TRP A 42 7.71 -38.02 13.34
N GLN A 43 7.50 -36.88 12.68
CA GLN A 43 7.22 -35.58 13.31
C GLN A 43 5.84 -35.05 12.90
N TRP A 44 4.86 -35.94 12.65
CA TRP A 44 3.51 -35.54 12.27
C TRP A 44 2.84 -34.55 13.25
N PRO A 45 3.02 -34.64 14.60
CA PRO A 45 2.43 -33.66 15.51
C PRO A 45 2.96 -32.26 15.24
N LEU A 46 4.27 -32.14 15.05
CA LEU A 46 4.93 -30.87 14.75
C LEU A 46 4.48 -30.33 13.40
N PHE A 47 4.47 -31.20 12.37
CA PHE A 47 4.05 -30.83 11.03
C PHE A 47 2.59 -30.32 10.99
N LEU A 48 1.67 -31.01 11.68
CA LEU A 48 0.27 -30.60 11.69
C LEU A 48 0.06 -29.32 12.52
N LEU A 49 0.58 -29.30 13.75
CA LEU A 49 0.33 -28.21 14.69
C LEU A 49 1.03 -26.92 14.27
N PHE A 50 2.25 -26.99 13.73
CA PHE A 50 2.92 -25.80 13.22
C PHE A 50 2.11 -25.15 12.08
N PHE A 51 1.62 -25.94 11.13
CA PHE A 51 0.73 -25.44 10.07
C PHE A 51 -0.54 -24.79 10.63
N LEU A 52 -1.21 -25.46 11.57
CA LEU A 52 -2.44 -24.95 12.20
C LEU A 52 -2.21 -23.67 12.99
N PHE A 53 -1.07 -23.52 13.65
CA PHE A 53 -0.75 -22.36 14.49
C PHE A 53 -0.36 -21.12 13.68
N ILE A 54 0.26 -21.28 12.50
CA ILE A 54 0.60 -20.13 11.65
C ILE A 54 -0.52 -19.76 10.66
N SER A 55 -1.47 -20.65 10.39
CA SER A 55 -2.47 -20.48 9.33
C SER A 55 -3.91 -20.10 9.72
N PRO A 56 -4.32 -19.73 10.96
CA PRO A 56 -5.73 -19.45 11.26
C PRO A 56 -6.37 -18.41 10.33
N SER A 57 -5.72 -17.27 10.15
CA SER A 57 -6.12 -16.19 9.22
C SER A 57 -6.16 -16.67 7.77
N THR A 58 -5.19 -17.48 7.33
CA THR A 58 -5.19 -18.10 5.99
C THR A 58 -6.40 -18.99 5.78
N LEU A 59 -6.75 -19.81 6.77
CA LEU A 59 -7.88 -20.73 6.70
C LEU A 59 -9.22 -19.98 6.76
N VAL A 60 -9.35 -18.96 7.62
CA VAL A 60 -10.54 -18.10 7.67
C VAL A 60 -10.73 -17.35 6.35
N SER A 61 -9.66 -16.74 5.82
CA SER A 61 -9.68 -16.05 4.52
C SER A 61 -10.08 -17.01 3.39
N PHE A 62 -9.55 -18.23 3.38
CA PHE A 62 -9.93 -19.26 2.42
C PHE A 62 -11.43 -19.62 2.53
N CYS A 63 -11.92 -19.91 3.73
CA CYS A 63 -13.33 -20.27 3.95
C CYS A 63 -14.28 -19.15 3.52
N MET A 64 -13.95 -17.89 3.81
CA MET A 64 -14.78 -16.73 3.44
C MET A 64 -14.76 -16.45 1.93
N ASN A 65 -13.72 -16.85 1.21
CA ASN A 65 -13.52 -16.49 -0.20
C ASN A 65 -13.53 -17.69 -1.16
N ILE A 66 -14.02 -18.86 -0.72
CA ILE A 66 -13.89 -20.13 -1.47
C ILE A 66 -14.45 -20.07 -2.91
N THR A 67 -15.39 -19.16 -3.18
CA THR A 67 -16.02 -18.96 -4.49
C THR A 67 -15.40 -17.85 -5.34
N ASN A 68 -14.46 -17.07 -4.79
CA ASN A 68 -13.91 -15.87 -5.42
C ASN A 68 -12.42 -16.05 -5.76
N GLU A 69 -11.88 -15.15 -6.58
CA GLU A 69 -10.46 -15.18 -6.99
C GLU A 69 -9.50 -15.20 -5.77
N ASN A 70 -9.86 -14.53 -4.68
CA ASN A 70 -9.10 -14.56 -3.43
C ASN A 70 -9.03 -15.94 -2.76
N GLY A 71 -10.05 -16.79 -2.91
CA GLY A 71 -10.03 -18.18 -2.45
C GLY A 71 -9.11 -19.05 -3.29
N ILE A 72 -9.08 -18.82 -4.60
CA ILE A 72 -8.17 -19.50 -5.54
C ILE A 72 -6.72 -19.16 -5.17
N THR A 73 -6.40 -17.89 -4.95
CA THR A 73 -5.07 -17.45 -4.49
C THR A 73 -4.70 -18.10 -3.14
N GLY A 74 -5.67 -18.27 -2.25
CA GLY A 74 -5.52 -19.00 -0.99
C GLY A 74 -5.06 -20.46 -1.18
N ILE A 75 -5.73 -21.20 -2.06
CA ILE A 75 -5.41 -22.60 -2.37
C ILE A 75 -4.08 -22.73 -3.12
N VAL A 76 -3.83 -21.85 -4.09
CA VAL A 76 -2.72 -21.99 -5.04
C VAL A 76 -1.39 -21.52 -4.43
N HIS A 77 -1.40 -20.47 -3.61
CA HIS A 77 -0.15 -19.85 -3.13
C HIS A 77 0.03 -19.97 -1.62
N ARG A 78 -0.99 -19.62 -0.83
CA ARG A 78 -0.84 -19.39 0.62
C ARG A 78 -0.78 -20.70 1.42
N ILE A 79 -1.74 -21.61 1.22
CA ILE A 79 -1.78 -22.90 1.92
C ILE A 79 -0.54 -23.75 1.60
N PRO A 80 -0.11 -23.90 0.33
CA PRO A 80 1.08 -24.69 0.00
C PRO A 80 2.37 -24.13 0.63
N LEU A 81 2.52 -22.80 0.71
CA LEU A 81 3.65 -22.18 1.38
C LEU A 81 3.69 -22.53 2.88
N ALA A 82 2.55 -22.38 3.58
CA ALA A 82 2.45 -22.70 5.00
C ALA A 82 2.70 -24.19 5.30
N LEU A 83 2.20 -25.09 4.45
CA LEU A 83 2.49 -26.52 4.55
C LEU A 83 3.98 -26.82 4.32
N PHE A 84 4.62 -26.13 3.39
CA PHE A 84 6.04 -26.32 3.11
C PHE A 84 6.94 -25.78 4.21
N LEU A 85 6.60 -24.64 4.83
CA LEU A 85 7.26 -24.17 6.05
C LEU A 85 7.16 -25.19 7.17
N SER A 86 5.97 -25.78 7.35
CA SER A 86 5.78 -26.84 8.32
C SER A 86 6.60 -28.09 8.01
N TYR A 87 6.75 -28.43 6.72
CA TYR A 87 7.64 -29.50 6.28
C TYR A 87 9.10 -29.22 6.64
N ILE A 88 9.59 -27.98 6.42
CA ILE A 88 10.95 -27.58 6.81
C ILE A 88 11.15 -27.71 8.32
N MET A 89 10.20 -27.28 9.13
CA MET A 89 10.25 -27.41 10.59
C MET A 89 10.28 -28.89 11.04
N ALA A 90 9.46 -29.73 10.40
CA ALA A 90 9.47 -31.18 10.64
C ALA A 90 10.82 -31.81 10.26
N CYS A 91 11.43 -31.37 9.15
CA CYS A 91 12.78 -31.79 8.74
C CYS A 91 13.83 -31.36 9.78
N ALA A 92 13.80 -30.11 10.23
CA ALA A 92 14.72 -29.61 11.25
C ALA A 92 14.66 -30.43 12.54
N ALA A 93 13.45 -30.74 13.03
CA ALA A 93 13.27 -31.59 14.21
C ALA A 93 13.70 -33.05 13.96
N TYR A 94 13.40 -33.61 12.78
CA TYR A 94 13.74 -34.98 12.41
C TYR A 94 15.25 -35.18 12.28
N PHE A 95 15.93 -34.35 11.49
CA PHE A 95 17.37 -34.48 11.21
C PHE A 95 18.25 -34.03 12.36
N SER A 96 17.79 -33.07 13.19
CA SER A 96 18.56 -32.69 14.38
C SER A 96 18.61 -33.81 15.43
N GLY A 97 17.56 -34.64 15.54
CA GLY A 97 17.40 -35.68 16.56
C GLY A 97 17.34 -35.14 18.00
N LYS A 98 17.36 -33.82 18.19
CA LYS A 98 17.49 -33.16 19.49
C LYS A 98 16.12 -32.69 19.98
N PRO A 99 15.63 -33.15 21.15
CA PRO A 99 14.31 -32.77 21.66
C PRO A 99 14.12 -31.25 21.82
N TRP A 100 15.18 -30.52 22.20
CA TRP A 100 15.11 -29.08 22.40
C TRP A 100 14.81 -28.30 21.11
N VAL A 101 15.25 -28.78 19.93
CA VAL A 101 14.95 -28.14 18.65
C VAL A 101 13.44 -28.14 18.42
N LYS A 102 12.81 -29.30 18.65
CA LYS A 102 11.35 -29.45 18.57
C LYS A 102 10.64 -28.55 19.59
N THR A 103 11.12 -28.50 20.83
CA THR A 103 10.55 -27.63 21.87
C THR A 103 10.60 -26.16 21.46
N ILE A 104 11.72 -25.68 20.93
CA ILE A 104 11.85 -24.30 20.45
C ILE A 104 10.84 -24.01 19.33
N ILE A 105 10.70 -24.91 18.36
CA ILE A 105 9.73 -24.72 17.26
C ILE A 105 8.30 -24.64 17.81
N TYR A 106 7.92 -25.49 18.76
CA TYR A 106 6.60 -25.41 19.39
C TYR A 106 6.40 -24.09 20.14
N VAL A 107 7.35 -23.72 21.00
CA VAL A 107 7.29 -22.45 21.76
C VAL A 107 7.12 -21.27 20.81
N PHE A 108 7.91 -21.23 19.74
CA PHE A 108 7.85 -20.19 18.72
C PHE A 108 6.49 -20.17 17.99
N SER A 109 5.98 -21.33 17.57
CA SER A 109 4.68 -21.41 16.89
C SER A 109 3.49 -21.03 17.78
N VAL A 110 3.53 -21.38 19.07
CA VAL A 110 2.52 -20.97 20.05
C VAL A 110 2.62 -19.47 20.33
N ALA A 111 3.83 -18.92 20.43
CA ALA A 111 4.04 -17.48 20.57
C ALA A 111 3.49 -16.71 19.36
N LEU A 112 3.76 -17.17 18.14
CA LEU A 112 3.20 -16.57 16.92
C LEU A 112 1.66 -16.59 16.92
N LEU A 113 1.05 -17.74 17.21
CA LEU A 113 -0.40 -17.86 17.31
C LEU A 113 -0.97 -16.94 18.39
N ALA A 114 -0.33 -16.88 19.55
CA ALA A 114 -0.74 -16.02 20.65
C ALA A 114 -0.71 -14.54 20.26
N THR A 115 0.39 -14.08 19.66
CA THR A 115 0.54 -12.70 19.19
C THR A 115 -0.55 -12.36 18.16
N ASP A 116 -0.72 -13.18 17.13
CA ASP A 116 -1.69 -12.91 16.07
C ASP A 116 -3.14 -12.94 16.59
N THR A 117 -3.47 -13.88 17.48
CA THR A 117 -4.78 -13.98 18.14
C THR A 117 -5.06 -12.77 19.03
N PHE A 118 -4.05 -12.34 19.80
CA PHE A 118 -4.16 -11.18 20.68
C PHE A 118 -4.40 -9.90 19.90
N LEU A 119 -3.58 -9.64 18.87
CA LEU A 119 -3.71 -8.48 18.00
C LEU A 119 -5.10 -8.43 17.35
N HIS A 120 -5.60 -9.57 16.87
CA HIS A 120 -6.90 -9.63 16.24
C HIS A 120 -8.06 -9.39 17.22
N ASN A 121 -7.99 -9.97 18.42
CA ASN A 121 -9.08 -9.88 19.40
C ASN A 121 -9.14 -8.53 20.13
N VAL A 122 -8.00 -7.86 20.29
CA VAL A 122 -7.91 -6.58 21.04
C VAL A 122 -7.95 -5.38 20.11
N PHE A 123 -7.27 -5.46 18.96
CA PHE A 123 -7.06 -4.31 18.08
C PHE A 123 -7.62 -4.51 16.67
N HIS A 124 -8.19 -5.68 16.35
CA HIS A 124 -8.71 -6.02 15.02
C HIS A 124 -7.66 -5.94 13.89
N ILE A 125 -6.39 -6.09 14.24
CA ILE A 125 -5.25 -6.10 13.31
C ILE A 125 -4.46 -7.41 13.43
N TYR A 126 -3.48 -7.58 12.56
CA TYR A 126 -2.57 -8.71 12.54
C TYR A 126 -1.11 -8.24 12.67
N ILE A 127 -0.16 -9.19 12.73
CA ILE A 127 1.27 -8.85 12.68
C ILE A 127 1.55 -8.01 11.43
N GLN A 128 2.07 -6.80 11.65
CA GLN A 128 2.42 -5.82 10.62
C GLN A 128 3.77 -5.16 10.93
N PRO A 129 4.47 -4.63 9.92
CA PRO A 129 5.77 -3.97 10.07
C PRO A 129 5.87 -2.93 11.19
N PHE A 130 4.88 -2.02 11.33
CA PHE A 130 4.92 -0.96 12.33
C PHE A 130 4.98 -1.50 13.77
N MET A 131 4.45 -2.70 14.03
CA MET A 131 4.51 -3.34 15.35
C MET A 131 5.94 -3.69 15.76
N VAL A 132 6.76 -4.14 14.82
CA VAL A 132 8.17 -4.46 15.08
C VAL A 132 8.91 -3.22 15.55
N MET A 133 8.59 -2.08 14.94
CA MET A 133 9.22 -0.81 15.29
C MET A 133 8.68 -0.24 16.61
N LEU A 134 7.37 -0.30 16.86
CA LEU A 134 6.80 0.06 18.18
C LEU A 134 7.47 -0.72 19.31
N ILE A 135 7.68 -2.03 19.12
CA ILE A 135 8.41 -2.86 20.10
C ILE A 135 9.85 -2.35 20.31
N GLY A 136 10.50 -1.85 19.27
CA GLY A 136 11.83 -1.24 19.36
C GLY A 136 11.87 0.11 20.07
N GLU A 137 10.78 0.88 20.00
CA GLU A 137 10.64 2.20 20.66
C GLU A 137 10.10 2.11 22.10
N THR A 138 9.38 1.02 22.42
CA THR A 138 8.72 0.82 23.71
C THR A 138 9.73 0.65 24.85
N ASN A 139 9.44 1.27 26.00
CA ASN A 139 10.22 1.08 27.23
C ASN A 139 9.55 0.12 28.24
N HIS A 140 10.26 -0.20 29.33
CA HIS A 140 9.76 -1.14 30.36
C HIS A 140 8.46 -0.68 31.04
N GLN A 141 8.25 0.63 31.19
CA GLN A 141 7.06 1.17 31.84
C GLN A 141 5.84 1.04 30.92
N GLU A 142 5.97 1.45 29.65
CA GLU A 142 4.94 1.31 28.63
C GLU A 142 4.55 -0.15 28.41
N ALA A 143 5.53 -1.06 28.37
CA ALA A 143 5.26 -2.49 28.32
C ALA A 143 4.46 -2.97 29.54
N GLY A 144 4.81 -2.51 30.74
CA GLY A 144 4.10 -2.84 31.97
C GLY A 144 2.64 -2.37 31.98
N GLU A 145 2.40 -1.12 31.58
CA GLU A 145 1.06 -0.53 31.46
C GLU A 145 0.22 -1.25 30.39
N PHE A 146 0.83 -1.60 29.27
CA PHE A 146 0.21 -2.39 28.21
C PHE A 146 -0.26 -3.76 28.72
N PHE A 147 0.62 -4.51 29.38
CA PHE A 147 0.26 -5.82 29.93
C PHE A 147 -0.83 -5.70 31.00
N GLY A 148 -0.74 -4.71 31.89
CA GLY A 148 -1.75 -4.47 32.92
C GLY A 148 -3.14 -4.14 32.34
N THR A 149 -3.17 -3.41 31.23
CA THR A 149 -4.40 -2.98 30.57
C THR A 149 -5.04 -4.07 29.73
N PHE A 150 -4.25 -4.77 28.91
CA PHE A 150 -4.80 -5.61 27.84
C PHE A 150 -4.78 -7.12 28.12
N VAL A 151 -3.91 -7.64 28.99
CA VAL A 151 -3.82 -9.10 29.23
C VAL A 151 -5.10 -9.66 29.85
N LEU A 152 -5.71 -8.91 30.77
CA LEU A 152 -6.96 -9.30 31.45
C LEU A 152 -8.21 -8.79 30.73
N SER A 153 -8.06 -8.11 29.60
CA SER A 153 -9.19 -7.78 28.73
C SER A 153 -9.85 -9.04 28.19
N ARG A 154 -11.09 -8.92 27.66
CA ARG A 154 -11.78 -10.05 27.01
C ARG A 154 -10.92 -10.69 25.91
N GLY A 155 -10.25 -9.87 25.09
CA GLY A 155 -9.37 -10.37 24.03
C GLY A 155 -8.09 -11.03 24.55
N GLY A 156 -7.52 -10.50 25.63
CA GLY A 156 -6.36 -11.09 26.32
C GLY A 156 -6.67 -12.45 26.94
N LEU A 157 -7.81 -12.58 27.64
CA LEU A 157 -8.26 -13.85 28.23
C LEU A 157 -8.52 -14.93 27.17
N LEU A 158 -9.12 -14.56 26.02
CA LEU A 158 -9.29 -15.47 24.89
C LEU A 158 -7.94 -15.94 24.34
N THR A 159 -6.93 -15.07 24.31
CA THR A 159 -5.57 -15.44 23.89
C THR A 159 -4.93 -16.43 24.86
N LEU A 160 -5.06 -16.20 26.18
CA LEU A 160 -4.56 -17.13 27.20
C LEU A 160 -5.22 -18.51 27.08
N LEU A 161 -6.53 -18.54 26.80
CA LEU A 161 -7.24 -19.79 26.50
C LEU A 161 -6.67 -20.48 25.26
N THR A 162 -6.43 -19.75 24.17
CA THR A 162 -5.81 -20.29 22.95
C THR A 162 -4.44 -20.89 23.22
N ILE A 163 -3.61 -20.24 24.07
CA ILE A 163 -2.31 -20.79 24.50
C ILE A 163 -2.50 -22.10 25.26
N ALA A 164 -3.39 -22.13 26.25
CA ALA A 164 -3.65 -23.32 27.06
C ALA A 164 -4.16 -24.51 26.22
N VAL A 165 -5.07 -24.25 25.26
CA VAL A 165 -5.55 -25.24 24.31
C VAL A 165 -4.42 -25.74 23.41
N SER A 166 -3.58 -24.83 22.90
CA SER A 166 -2.46 -25.19 22.02
C SER A 166 -1.44 -26.09 22.74
N ILE A 167 -1.08 -25.77 23.98
CA ILE A 167 -0.20 -26.61 24.81
C ILE A 167 -0.82 -27.99 25.05
N THR A 168 -2.11 -28.04 25.36
CA THR A 168 -2.84 -29.29 25.57
C THR A 168 -2.84 -30.16 24.31
N LEU A 169 -3.08 -29.55 23.14
CA LEU A 169 -3.04 -30.25 21.85
C LEU A 169 -1.64 -30.80 21.53
N ILE A 170 -0.57 -30.04 21.82
CA ILE A 170 0.81 -30.51 21.66
C ILE A 170 1.05 -31.76 22.53
N ILE A 171 0.68 -31.71 23.82
CA ILE A 171 0.89 -32.82 24.76
C ILE A 171 0.13 -34.07 24.29
N ILE A 172 -1.14 -33.92 23.89
CA ILE A 172 -1.97 -35.02 23.40
C ILE A 172 -1.38 -35.61 22.11
N ALA A 173 -1.05 -34.78 21.13
CA ALA A 173 -0.53 -35.25 19.84
C ALA A 173 0.83 -35.95 19.98
N GLU A 174 1.73 -35.42 20.82
CA GLU A 174 3.03 -36.04 21.11
C GLU A 174 2.89 -37.38 21.85
N ARG A 175 1.90 -37.51 22.75
CA ARG A 175 1.60 -38.77 23.43
C ARG A 175 1.22 -39.88 22.45
N PHE A 176 0.49 -39.56 21.39
CA PHE A 176 0.07 -40.52 20.37
C PHE A 176 1.03 -40.65 19.18
N ARG A 177 2.14 -39.89 19.17
CA ARG A 177 3.05 -39.77 18.04
C ARG A 177 3.47 -41.13 17.47
N SER A 178 4.11 -41.97 18.29
CA SER A 178 4.66 -43.26 17.87
C SER A 178 3.59 -44.22 17.36
N LYS A 179 2.44 -44.28 18.06
CA LYS A 179 1.31 -45.14 17.68
C LYS A 179 0.77 -44.79 16.29
N VAL A 180 0.59 -43.50 16.01
CA VAL A 180 0.10 -43.03 14.71
C VAL A 180 1.16 -43.24 13.62
N SER A 181 2.43 -42.95 13.88
CA SER A 181 3.53 -43.19 12.93
C SER A 181 3.63 -44.68 12.54
N GLN A 182 3.54 -45.59 13.52
CA GLN A 182 3.53 -47.03 13.26
C GLN A 182 2.29 -47.46 12.46
N ASN A 183 1.13 -46.88 12.75
CA ASN A 183 -0.11 -47.15 12.00
C ASN A 183 -0.01 -46.69 10.53
N ILE A 184 0.63 -45.55 10.26
CA ILE A 184 0.91 -45.08 8.90
C ILE A 184 1.83 -46.06 8.17
N LEU A 185 2.89 -46.51 8.83
CA LEU A 185 3.87 -47.44 8.24
C LEU A 185 3.29 -48.84 8.00
N SER A 186 2.32 -49.29 8.80
CA SER A 186 1.71 -50.63 8.67
C SER A 186 0.62 -50.72 7.60
N HIS A 187 0.06 -49.60 7.15
CA HIS A 187 -1.03 -49.58 6.16
C HIS A 187 -0.54 -49.03 4.81
N HIS A 188 -0.42 -49.91 3.81
CA HIS A 188 0.10 -49.53 2.48
C HIS A 188 -0.63 -48.36 1.81
N ALA A 189 -1.97 -48.30 1.90
CA ALA A 189 -2.75 -47.21 1.33
C ALA A 189 -2.43 -45.86 2.01
N LEU A 190 -2.38 -45.84 3.35
CA LEU A 190 -2.09 -44.65 4.14
C LEU A 190 -0.64 -44.18 3.94
N LEU A 191 0.31 -45.12 3.92
CA LEU A 191 1.71 -44.82 3.62
C LEU A 191 1.87 -44.20 2.23
N THR A 192 1.15 -44.72 1.23
CA THR A 192 1.17 -44.20 -0.14
C THR A 192 0.56 -42.80 -0.19
N ALA A 193 -0.57 -42.58 0.47
CA ALA A 193 -1.20 -41.26 0.57
C ALA A 193 -0.27 -40.22 1.22
N VAL A 194 0.39 -40.55 2.34
CA VAL A 194 1.33 -39.66 3.02
C VAL A 194 2.55 -39.36 2.13
N LYS A 195 3.08 -40.34 1.42
CA LYS A 195 4.18 -40.12 0.45
C LYS A 195 3.76 -39.18 -0.66
N THR A 196 2.61 -39.42 -1.30
CA THR A 196 2.08 -38.57 -2.37
C THR A 196 1.81 -37.15 -1.87
N PHE A 197 1.17 -37.01 -0.72
CA PHE A 197 0.92 -35.71 -0.09
C PHE A 197 2.23 -34.96 0.21
N THR A 198 3.22 -35.63 0.79
CA THR A 198 4.54 -35.01 1.05
C THR A 198 5.22 -34.58 -0.25
N CYS A 199 5.16 -35.39 -1.32
CA CYS A 199 5.68 -34.99 -2.63
C CYS A 199 5.00 -33.71 -3.14
N ILE A 200 3.68 -33.60 -3.03
CA ILE A 200 2.93 -32.42 -3.44
C ILE A 200 3.35 -31.20 -2.63
N VAL A 201 3.44 -31.32 -1.29
CA VAL A 201 3.88 -30.22 -0.42
C VAL A 201 5.28 -29.75 -0.78
N VAL A 202 6.22 -30.67 -1.02
CA VAL A 202 7.61 -30.33 -1.38
C VAL A 202 7.69 -29.66 -2.76
N LEU A 203 7.03 -30.22 -3.77
CA LEU A 203 7.09 -29.69 -5.13
C LEU A 203 6.32 -28.36 -5.25
N TRP A 204 5.06 -28.34 -4.85
CA TRP A 204 4.19 -27.18 -5.00
C TRP A 204 4.56 -26.08 -4.01
N GLY A 205 4.70 -26.42 -2.73
CA GLY A 205 5.03 -25.44 -1.70
C GLY A 205 6.46 -24.93 -1.81
N GLY A 206 7.39 -25.76 -2.29
CA GLY A 206 8.74 -25.35 -2.64
C GLY A 206 8.77 -24.27 -3.74
N CYS A 207 7.92 -24.37 -4.77
CA CYS A 207 7.79 -23.31 -5.78
C CYS A 207 7.31 -21.97 -5.18
N GLN A 208 6.56 -22.00 -4.07
CA GLN A 208 6.09 -20.78 -3.41
C GLN A 208 7.20 -20.08 -2.59
N MET A 209 8.37 -20.69 -2.38
CA MET A 209 9.52 -20.03 -1.72
C MET A 209 10.06 -18.83 -2.47
N GLN A 210 9.69 -18.66 -3.74
CA GLN A 210 9.93 -17.42 -4.48
C GLN A 210 9.44 -16.16 -3.74
N THR A 211 8.39 -16.29 -2.90
CA THR A 211 7.90 -15.20 -2.06
C THR A 211 8.97 -14.72 -1.08
N TYR A 212 9.64 -15.63 -0.37
CA TYR A 212 10.72 -15.28 0.55
C TYR A 212 11.97 -14.78 -0.17
N TYR A 213 12.33 -15.38 -1.30
CA TYR A 213 13.44 -14.89 -2.11
C TYR A 213 13.23 -13.42 -2.46
N LYS A 214 12.04 -13.07 -2.96
CA LYS A 214 11.69 -11.69 -3.29
C LYS A 214 11.69 -10.76 -2.06
N ILE A 215 11.12 -11.17 -0.93
CA ILE A 215 11.15 -10.36 0.32
C ILE A 215 12.59 -10.03 0.72
N LEU A 216 13.47 -11.04 0.70
CA LEU A 216 14.84 -10.92 1.20
C LEU A 216 15.81 -10.31 0.16
N SER A 217 15.42 -10.26 -1.11
CA SER A 217 16.21 -9.69 -2.21
C SER A 217 15.68 -8.33 -2.69
N SER A 218 14.64 -7.79 -2.06
CA SER A 218 14.13 -6.46 -2.41
C SER A 218 15.09 -5.42 -1.85
N ASP A 219 15.43 -4.42 -2.65
CA ASP A 219 16.23 -3.27 -2.19
C ASP A 219 15.33 -2.26 -1.45
N ASN A 220 14.06 -2.18 -1.88
CA ASN A 220 13.09 -1.16 -1.49
C ASN A 220 11.78 -1.79 -1.00
N ILE A 221 11.02 -1.10 -0.13
CA ILE A 221 9.77 -1.67 0.41
C ILE A 221 8.67 -1.76 -0.64
N ASP A 222 8.68 -0.84 -1.59
CA ASP A 222 7.69 -0.77 -2.67
C ASP A 222 7.88 -1.94 -3.67
N ASP A 223 9.11 -2.47 -3.78
CA ASP A 223 9.47 -3.63 -4.61
C ASP A 223 9.11 -4.99 -3.97
N ALA A 224 8.85 -5.01 -2.67
CA ALA A 224 8.50 -6.23 -1.98
C ALA A 224 7.13 -6.73 -2.50
N PRO A 225 7.00 -8.00 -2.95
CA PRO A 225 5.83 -8.53 -3.67
C PRO A 225 4.55 -8.67 -2.81
N ILE A 226 4.59 -8.11 -1.61
CA ILE A 226 3.54 -8.10 -0.61
C ILE A 226 2.82 -6.73 -0.60
N THR A 227 3.27 -5.79 -1.42
CA THR A 227 2.61 -4.51 -1.65
C THR A 227 1.28 -4.71 -2.41
N GLY A 228 0.15 -4.44 -1.74
CA GLY A 228 -1.22 -4.53 -2.30
C GLY A 228 -2.24 -5.28 -1.44
N ASP A 229 -3.44 -5.51 -1.99
CA ASP A 229 -4.62 -6.19 -1.38
C ASP A 229 -4.37 -7.64 -0.89
N ILE A 230 -3.16 -8.18 -1.12
CA ILE A 230 -2.82 -9.59 -0.89
C ILE A 230 -1.69 -9.67 0.14
N PHE A 231 -1.93 -9.09 1.32
CA PHE A 231 -1.08 -9.28 2.49
C PHE A 231 -0.83 -10.79 2.74
N PRO A 232 0.33 -11.21 3.28
CA PRO A 232 0.59 -12.61 3.57
C PRO A 232 -0.40 -13.02 4.65
N ASN A 233 -1.04 -14.17 4.50
CA ASN A 233 -2.07 -14.55 5.45
C ASN A 233 -1.51 -15.30 6.66
N ASP A 234 -0.43 -16.08 6.51
CA ASP A 234 0.11 -16.83 7.64
C ASP A 234 1.02 -15.95 8.51
N SER A 235 0.94 -16.16 9.82
CA SER A 235 1.61 -15.32 10.82
C SER A 235 3.14 -15.39 10.72
N PHE A 236 3.71 -16.48 10.18
CA PHE A 236 5.15 -16.62 10.00
C PHE A 236 5.67 -15.76 8.84
N THR A 237 5.02 -15.82 7.67
CA THR A 237 5.36 -14.96 6.53
C THR A 237 5.16 -13.48 6.88
N ARG A 238 4.09 -13.13 7.61
CA ARG A 238 3.88 -11.77 8.12
C ARG A 238 5.01 -11.31 9.02
N LEU A 239 5.49 -12.15 9.94
CA LEU A 239 6.62 -11.82 10.80
C LEU A 239 7.88 -11.57 9.98
N VAL A 240 8.22 -12.47 9.04
CA VAL A 240 9.41 -12.30 8.18
C VAL A 240 9.32 -11.03 7.36
N TYR A 241 8.17 -10.77 6.73
CA TYR A 241 7.95 -9.52 5.99
C TYR A 241 8.12 -8.30 6.91
N SER A 242 7.52 -8.33 8.10
CA SER A 242 7.56 -7.23 9.07
C SER A 242 8.96 -6.93 9.59
N LEU A 243 9.77 -7.96 9.81
CA LEU A 243 11.17 -7.82 10.19
C LEU A 243 12.03 -7.28 9.04
N SER A 244 11.76 -7.71 7.81
CA SER A 244 12.48 -7.25 6.61
C SER A 244 12.11 -5.83 6.19
N SER A 245 10.87 -5.40 6.39
CA SER A 245 10.38 -4.08 5.96
C SER A 245 10.99 -2.90 6.71
N VAL A 246 11.37 -3.07 7.98
CA VAL A 246 11.94 -1.99 8.80
C VAL A 246 13.26 -1.45 8.21
N PRO A 247 14.29 -2.28 7.95
CA PRO A 247 15.52 -1.80 7.34
C PRO A 247 15.31 -1.29 5.90
N LEU A 248 14.42 -1.90 5.11
CA LEU A 248 14.11 -1.44 3.75
C LEU A 248 13.50 -0.03 3.75
N MET A 249 12.57 0.22 4.67
CA MET A 249 11.97 1.55 4.84
C MET A 249 13.02 2.58 5.28
N HIS A 250 13.90 2.22 6.22
CA HIS A 250 14.96 3.12 6.67
C HIS A 250 15.91 3.49 5.53
N ASN A 251 16.36 2.50 4.75
CA ASN A 251 17.22 2.73 3.59
C ASN A 251 16.56 3.67 2.56
N GLN A 252 15.29 3.44 2.23
CA GLN A 252 14.56 4.30 1.28
C GLN A 252 14.41 5.74 1.79
N ILE A 253 14.14 5.92 3.09
CA ILE A 253 14.06 7.26 3.68
C ILE A 253 15.43 7.94 3.65
N ASP A 254 16.50 7.22 3.97
CA ASP A 254 17.87 7.74 3.94
C ASP A 254 18.30 8.12 2.52
N GLU A 255 17.92 7.35 1.50
CA GLU A 255 18.12 7.71 0.09
C GLU A 255 17.40 9.00 -0.26
N ALA A 256 16.11 9.10 0.09
CA ALA A 256 15.29 10.29 -0.18
C ALA A 256 15.83 11.54 0.52
N ILE A 257 16.29 11.39 1.77
CA ILE A 257 16.99 12.43 2.53
C ILE A 257 18.28 12.81 1.81
N GLY A 258 19.10 11.83 1.46
CA GLY A 258 20.38 12.03 0.81
C GLY A 258 20.24 12.81 -0.49
N VAL A 259 19.36 12.36 -1.39
CA VAL A 259 19.10 13.02 -2.68
C VAL A 259 18.51 14.41 -2.48
N THR A 260 17.56 14.60 -1.57
CA THR A 260 16.93 15.91 -1.34
C THR A 260 17.92 16.93 -0.77
N THR A 261 18.72 16.53 0.23
CA THR A 261 19.65 17.44 0.94
C THR A 261 20.92 17.73 0.16
N HIS A 262 21.44 16.76 -0.61
CA HIS A 262 22.65 16.92 -1.41
C HIS A 262 22.37 17.37 -2.85
N ASP A 263 21.10 17.58 -3.21
CA ASP A 263 20.74 18.08 -4.53
C ASP A 263 21.43 19.43 -4.81
N THR A 264 22.12 19.50 -5.94
CA THR A 264 22.91 20.66 -6.38
C THR A 264 22.15 21.58 -7.34
N ASP A 265 20.85 21.39 -7.53
CA ASP A 265 20.08 22.29 -8.38
C ASP A 265 19.98 23.67 -7.72
N SER A 266 20.02 24.71 -8.56
CA SER A 266 19.88 26.11 -8.15
C SER A 266 18.69 26.72 -8.89
N PRO A 267 17.46 26.32 -8.54
CA PRO A 267 16.28 26.76 -9.25
C PRO A 267 16.12 28.28 -9.14
N THR A 268 15.67 28.88 -10.22
CA THR A 268 15.40 30.33 -10.29
C THR A 268 13.94 30.56 -10.65
N ILE A 269 13.41 31.71 -10.27
CA ILE A 269 12.06 32.13 -10.65
C ILE A 269 12.13 33.18 -11.75
N VAL A 270 11.11 33.22 -12.60
CA VAL A 270 10.87 34.41 -13.43
C VAL A 270 10.51 35.56 -12.48
N ASN A 271 11.26 36.67 -12.53
CA ASN A 271 11.03 37.80 -11.62
C ASN A 271 9.65 38.41 -11.90
N HIS A 272 8.76 38.32 -10.92
CA HIS A 272 7.50 39.07 -10.88
C HIS A 272 7.63 40.24 -9.91
N ALA A 273 6.96 41.36 -10.22
CA ALA A 273 6.97 42.55 -9.36
C ALA A 273 6.16 42.38 -8.07
N ASP A 274 5.34 41.32 -7.98
CA ASP A 274 4.42 41.02 -6.89
C ASP A 274 4.72 39.62 -6.35
N SER A 275 4.61 39.42 -5.04
CA SER A 275 4.82 38.11 -4.41
C SER A 275 3.77 37.12 -4.87
N LEU A 276 4.16 35.88 -5.16
CA LEU A 276 3.27 34.81 -5.63
C LEU A 276 2.96 33.80 -4.52
N ASP A 277 1.68 33.50 -4.31
CA ASP A 277 1.21 32.40 -3.48
C ASP A 277 0.81 31.20 -4.37
N VAL A 278 1.60 30.12 -4.33
CA VAL A 278 1.26 28.83 -4.94
C VAL A 278 0.71 27.93 -3.84
N VAL A 279 -0.57 27.60 -3.92
CA VAL A 279 -1.25 26.78 -2.91
C VAL A 279 -1.52 25.41 -3.50
N PHE A 280 -0.97 24.36 -2.91
CA PHE A 280 -1.20 22.98 -3.30
C PHE A 280 -2.04 22.27 -2.26
N VAL A 281 -3.26 21.88 -2.63
CA VAL A 281 -4.22 21.23 -1.75
C VAL A 281 -4.36 19.78 -2.17
N ILE A 282 -3.97 18.87 -1.27
CA ILE A 282 -4.04 17.43 -1.44
C ILE A 282 -5.27 16.95 -0.68
N GLY A 283 -6.30 16.58 -1.43
CA GLY A 283 -7.49 15.89 -0.93
C GLY A 283 -7.26 14.39 -0.76
N GLU A 284 -8.19 13.77 -0.06
CA GLU A 284 -8.16 12.36 0.31
C GLU A 284 -9.42 11.65 -0.19
N SER A 285 -9.25 10.54 -0.93
CA SER A 285 -10.35 9.62 -1.28
C SER A 285 -11.52 10.22 -2.10
N TYR A 286 -11.34 11.37 -2.78
CA TYR A 286 -12.39 12.07 -3.52
C TYR A 286 -12.54 11.57 -4.98
N ILE A 287 -13.74 11.15 -5.36
CA ILE A 287 -14.09 10.75 -6.74
C ILE A 287 -14.88 11.81 -7.50
N LYS A 288 -14.58 11.96 -8.80
CA LYS A 288 -15.35 12.87 -9.68
C LYS A 288 -16.83 12.51 -9.77
N ALA A 289 -17.15 11.23 -9.62
CA ALA A 289 -18.52 10.73 -9.81
C ALA A 289 -19.51 11.27 -8.77
N HIS A 290 -19.05 11.79 -7.63
CA HIS A 290 -19.86 12.39 -6.56
C HIS A 290 -19.72 13.92 -6.48
N ALA A 291 -19.08 14.53 -7.49
CA ALA A 291 -18.77 15.95 -7.53
C ALA A 291 -19.72 16.70 -8.47
N GLY A 292 -20.53 17.64 -7.92
CA GLY A 292 -21.49 18.42 -8.70
C GLY A 292 -20.86 19.17 -9.88
N ILE A 293 -19.63 19.67 -9.73
CA ILE A 293 -18.87 20.37 -10.78
C ILE A 293 -18.54 19.48 -11.99
N TYR A 294 -18.52 18.15 -11.80
CA TYR A 294 -18.35 17.17 -12.89
C TYR A 294 -19.68 16.55 -13.35
N GLY A 295 -20.81 17.10 -12.91
CA GLY A 295 -22.15 16.69 -13.37
C GLY A 295 -22.89 15.72 -12.45
N TYR A 296 -22.41 15.47 -11.23
CA TYR A 296 -23.18 14.73 -10.23
C TYR A 296 -24.50 15.47 -9.91
N PRO A 297 -25.66 14.79 -9.85
CA PRO A 297 -26.97 15.45 -9.73
C PRO A 297 -27.20 16.18 -8.40
N LEU A 298 -26.53 15.78 -7.32
CA LEU A 298 -26.62 16.51 -6.05
C LEU A 298 -25.62 17.67 -6.05
N ASN A 299 -26.02 18.81 -5.48
CA ASN A 299 -25.18 19.99 -5.41
C ASN A 299 -24.13 19.85 -4.29
N THR A 300 -23.16 18.96 -4.49
CA THR A 300 -22.07 18.65 -3.54
C THR A 300 -20.90 19.62 -3.64
N THR A 301 -20.84 20.47 -4.69
CA THR A 301 -19.72 21.42 -4.87
C THR A 301 -20.19 22.85 -5.22
N PRO A 302 -21.06 23.48 -4.40
CA PRO A 302 -21.61 24.79 -4.71
C PRO A 302 -20.57 25.90 -4.85
N ASN A 303 -19.50 25.90 -4.03
CA ASN A 303 -18.47 26.94 -4.10
C ASN A 303 -17.61 26.79 -5.36
N MET A 304 -17.19 25.57 -5.71
CA MET A 304 -16.45 25.34 -6.95
C MET A 304 -17.26 25.73 -8.19
N ILE A 305 -18.56 25.40 -8.22
CA ILE A 305 -19.46 25.78 -9.32
C ILE A 305 -19.58 27.30 -9.42
N LYS A 306 -19.65 28.01 -8.28
CA LYS A 306 -19.65 29.48 -8.25
C LYS A 306 -18.35 30.02 -8.85
N GLU A 307 -17.18 29.57 -8.38
CA GLU A 307 -15.89 30.06 -8.87
C GLU A 307 -15.65 29.73 -10.35
N GLN A 308 -16.17 28.61 -10.85
CA GLN A 308 -16.11 28.24 -12.26
C GLN A 308 -16.94 29.19 -13.14
N LYS A 309 -18.16 29.55 -12.69
CA LYS A 309 -19.02 30.53 -13.40
C LYS A 309 -18.41 31.92 -13.46
N GLU A 310 -17.60 32.24 -12.45
CA GLU A 310 -16.86 33.50 -12.35
C GLU A 310 -15.49 33.44 -13.07
N HIS A 311 -15.23 32.38 -13.85
CA HIS A 311 -14.01 32.17 -14.62
C HIS A 311 -12.71 32.15 -13.79
N ARG A 312 -12.81 31.89 -12.48
CA ARG A 312 -11.64 31.75 -11.60
C ARG A 312 -11.22 30.29 -11.41
N LEU A 313 -12.11 29.32 -11.65
CA LEU A 313 -11.83 27.91 -11.43
C LEU A 313 -11.92 27.07 -12.71
N PHE A 314 -10.90 26.27 -12.93
CA PHE A 314 -10.70 25.38 -14.07
C PHE A 314 -10.77 23.92 -13.57
N ALA A 315 -11.77 23.17 -14.01
CA ALA A 315 -11.99 21.79 -13.60
C ALA A 315 -11.57 20.81 -14.70
N PHE A 316 -10.52 20.03 -14.45
CA PHE A 316 -9.93 19.16 -15.47
C PHE A 316 -10.64 17.81 -15.55
N THR A 317 -11.02 17.45 -16.76
CA THR A 317 -11.91 16.31 -17.01
C THR A 317 -11.17 14.98 -17.15
N ASN A 318 -9.91 15.00 -17.60
CA ASN A 318 -9.18 13.79 -18.00
C ASN A 318 -7.92 13.50 -17.15
N VAL A 319 -8.04 13.66 -15.84
CA VAL A 319 -6.97 13.38 -14.86
C VAL A 319 -7.26 12.10 -14.09
N VAL A 320 -6.21 11.29 -13.89
CA VAL A 320 -6.26 10.06 -13.09
C VAL A 320 -5.09 9.98 -12.12
N THR A 321 -5.25 9.24 -11.03
CA THR A 321 -4.13 8.86 -10.16
C THR A 321 -3.52 7.52 -10.62
N PRO A 322 -2.18 7.37 -10.64
CA PRO A 322 -1.53 6.07 -10.93
C PRO A 322 -1.76 5.01 -9.85
N VAL A 323 -2.15 5.44 -8.65
CA VAL A 323 -2.08 4.64 -7.42
C VAL A 323 -3.40 4.72 -6.68
N ASN A 324 -3.65 3.75 -5.80
CA ASN A 324 -4.86 3.69 -4.99
C ASN A 324 -4.54 3.69 -3.49
N SER A 325 -3.43 4.31 -3.07
CA SER A 325 -3.02 4.40 -1.67
C SER A 325 -2.37 5.76 -1.38
N THR A 326 -2.76 6.39 -0.26
CA THR A 326 -2.29 7.72 0.16
C THR A 326 -0.78 7.79 0.28
N SER A 327 -0.16 6.82 0.97
CA SER A 327 1.30 6.80 1.19
C SER A 327 2.08 6.79 -0.13
N THR A 328 1.68 5.94 -1.07
CA THR A 328 2.36 5.87 -2.37
C THR A 328 2.05 7.10 -3.23
N ALA A 329 0.82 7.62 -3.21
CA ALA A 329 0.46 8.84 -3.91
C ALA A 329 1.32 10.02 -3.44
N MET A 330 1.36 10.24 -2.12
CA MET A 330 2.09 11.33 -1.49
C MET A 330 3.59 11.28 -1.79
N LYS A 331 4.22 10.11 -1.65
CA LYS A 331 5.65 9.93 -1.97
C LYS A 331 5.99 10.35 -3.40
N ASN A 332 5.14 9.99 -4.36
CA ASN A 332 5.36 10.32 -5.78
C ASN A 332 4.97 11.77 -6.11
N MET A 333 3.89 12.30 -5.54
CA MET A 333 3.47 13.69 -5.78
C MET A 333 4.40 14.72 -5.15
N LEU A 334 5.05 14.39 -4.02
CA LEU A 334 6.02 15.27 -3.38
C LEU A 334 7.42 15.18 -4.01
N SER A 335 7.69 14.13 -4.78
CA SER A 335 8.95 13.94 -5.49
C SER A 335 8.88 14.49 -6.93
N VAL A 336 10.04 14.73 -7.55
CA VAL A 336 10.14 15.14 -8.97
C VAL A 336 10.19 13.92 -9.92
N ASN A 337 9.85 12.73 -9.44
CA ASN A 337 9.97 11.50 -10.19
C ASN A 337 8.89 11.36 -11.29
N ASP A 338 9.04 10.31 -12.09
CA ASP A 338 8.15 9.98 -13.19
C ASP A 338 7.88 8.49 -13.24
N LEU A 339 6.67 8.09 -12.80
CA LEU A 339 6.28 6.69 -12.70
C LEU A 339 6.22 6.01 -14.06
N LEU A 340 5.81 6.72 -15.11
CA LEU A 340 5.79 6.16 -16.48
C LEU A 340 7.20 5.94 -17.02
N SER A 341 8.19 6.67 -16.52
CA SER A 341 9.61 6.45 -16.79
C SER A 341 10.26 5.46 -15.81
N LYS A 342 9.48 4.86 -14.90
CA LYS A 342 9.94 3.92 -13.85
C LYS A 342 11.01 4.54 -12.94
N GLU A 343 10.92 5.84 -12.68
CA GLU A 343 11.79 6.52 -11.73
C GLU A 343 11.27 6.30 -10.30
N ASP A 344 12.16 5.87 -9.41
CA ASP A 344 11.87 5.75 -7.98
C ASP A 344 11.78 7.14 -7.33
N TRP A 345 10.77 7.33 -6.49
CA TRP A 345 10.57 8.55 -5.72
C TRP A 345 11.70 8.79 -4.71
N SER A 346 12.30 7.73 -4.14
CA SER A 346 13.38 7.86 -3.14
C SER A 346 14.70 8.33 -3.75
N LEU A 347 14.87 8.11 -5.06
CA LEU A 347 16.07 8.49 -5.81
C LEU A 347 15.95 9.86 -6.48
N ARG A 348 14.93 10.64 -6.12
CA ARG A 348 14.64 11.97 -6.67
C ARG A 348 14.32 12.96 -5.56
N PRO A 349 14.74 14.24 -5.70
CA PRO A 349 14.54 15.22 -4.65
C PRO A 349 13.07 15.57 -4.50
N LEU A 350 12.70 15.95 -3.28
CA LEU A 350 11.37 16.48 -2.99
C LEU A 350 11.22 17.90 -3.55
N PHE A 351 10.13 18.16 -4.27
CA PHE A 351 9.86 19.47 -4.89
C PHE A 351 9.75 20.63 -3.89
N PRO A 352 9.23 20.46 -2.65
CA PRO A 352 9.20 21.55 -1.67
C PRO A 352 10.60 22.10 -1.35
N SER A 353 11.63 21.23 -1.34
CA SER A 353 13.02 21.68 -1.18
C SER A 353 13.49 22.56 -2.35
N LEU A 354 13.03 22.26 -3.58
CA LEU A 354 13.35 23.05 -4.77
C LEU A 354 12.64 24.40 -4.74
N PHE A 355 11.40 24.47 -4.23
CA PHE A 355 10.73 25.74 -3.97
C PHE A 355 11.50 26.58 -2.93
N LYS A 356 11.98 25.99 -1.82
CA LYS A 356 12.85 26.71 -0.86
C LYS A 356 14.11 27.25 -1.52
N LYS A 357 14.80 26.43 -2.33
CA LYS A 357 15.99 26.89 -3.08
C LYS A 357 15.67 27.98 -4.10
N ALA A 358 14.44 28.01 -4.62
CA ALA A 358 13.91 29.05 -5.52
C ALA A 358 13.42 30.30 -4.77
N ASN A 359 13.74 30.45 -3.48
CA ASN A 359 13.37 31.58 -2.63
C ASN A 359 11.86 31.70 -2.36
N PHE A 360 11.15 30.57 -2.35
CA PHE A 360 9.82 30.49 -1.75
C PHE A 360 9.92 30.12 -0.27
N LYS A 361 8.98 30.65 0.51
CA LYS A 361 8.68 30.18 1.85
C LYS A 361 7.71 29.02 1.77
N VAL A 362 8.01 27.92 2.43
CA VAL A 362 7.24 26.69 2.28
C VAL A 362 6.52 26.34 3.58
N PHE A 363 5.20 26.28 3.52
CA PHE A 363 4.32 25.96 4.64
C PHE A 363 3.65 24.62 4.36
N PHE A 364 3.66 23.70 5.32
CA PHE A 364 2.97 22.41 5.17
C PHE A 364 2.02 22.16 6.35
N TRP A 365 0.71 22.25 6.10
CA TRP A 365 -0.35 22.00 7.06
C TRP A 365 -1.02 20.69 6.74
N ASP A 366 -0.97 19.76 7.68
CA ASP A 366 -1.38 18.38 7.49
C ASP A 366 -2.39 17.99 8.59
N ASN A 367 -3.52 17.40 8.18
CA ASN A 367 -4.56 16.93 9.10
C ASN A 367 -4.63 15.39 9.22
N GLN A 368 -3.63 14.68 8.66
CA GLN A 368 -3.44 13.23 8.77
C GLN A 368 -2.23 12.85 9.64
N LEU A 369 -1.53 13.85 10.19
CA LEU A 369 -0.42 13.77 11.12
C LEU A 369 -0.71 12.75 12.22
N ASN A 370 0.10 11.71 12.37
CA ASN A 370 -0.05 10.69 13.42
C ASN A 370 -1.28 9.77 13.33
N ASP A 371 -1.93 9.61 12.16
CA ASP A 371 -2.75 8.42 11.94
C ASP A 371 -1.82 7.18 11.88
N SER A 372 -1.48 6.64 13.05
CA SER A 372 -0.57 5.51 13.22
C SER A 372 -1.29 4.16 13.10
N THR A 373 -2.56 4.16 12.68
CA THR A 373 -3.38 2.94 12.63
C THR A 373 -2.97 1.99 11.51
N SER A 374 -2.23 2.47 10.50
CA SER A 374 -1.71 1.65 9.41
C SER A 374 -0.20 1.83 9.23
N PHE A 375 0.48 0.76 8.83
CA PHE A 375 1.90 0.81 8.48
C PHE A 375 2.22 1.85 7.39
N TYR A 376 1.35 1.98 6.39
CA TYR A 376 1.58 2.91 5.28
C TYR A 376 1.52 4.37 5.72
N ALA A 377 0.54 4.72 6.56
CA ALA A 377 0.44 6.05 7.16
C ALA A 377 1.63 6.34 8.09
N PHE A 378 2.07 5.34 8.85
CA PHE A 378 3.32 5.42 9.61
C PHE A 378 4.51 5.72 8.70
N THR A 379 4.69 4.96 7.60
CA THR A 379 5.83 5.17 6.69
C THR A 379 5.85 6.55 6.05
N LEU A 380 4.67 7.06 5.70
CA LEU A 380 4.51 8.40 5.15
C LEU A 380 4.90 9.44 6.19
N ASN A 381 4.38 9.34 7.42
CA ASN A 381 4.65 10.27 8.51
C ASN A 381 6.13 10.29 8.91
N SER A 382 6.78 9.12 9.05
CA SER A 382 8.22 9.04 9.33
C SER A 382 9.09 9.67 8.24
N PHE A 383 8.59 9.70 7.01
CA PHE A 383 9.28 10.30 5.88
C PHE A 383 9.07 11.82 5.84
N ILE A 384 7.83 12.29 5.70
CA ILE A 384 7.53 13.71 5.49
C ILE A 384 7.83 14.57 6.73
N PHE A 385 7.80 13.99 7.93
CA PHE A 385 8.13 14.67 9.18
C PHE A 385 9.49 14.26 9.78
N ASN A 386 10.33 13.56 9.02
CA ASN A 386 11.73 13.40 9.40
C ASN A 386 12.37 14.79 9.60
N GLU A 387 13.11 15.01 10.69
CA GLU A 387 13.67 16.33 11.02
C GLU A 387 14.55 16.91 9.89
N THR A 388 15.32 16.07 9.22
CA THR A 388 16.16 16.50 8.09
C THR A 388 15.31 16.91 6.88
N ILE A 389 14.29 16.11 6.54
CA ILE A 389 13.33 16.46 5.48
C ILE A 389 12.60 17.75 5.83
N LYS A 390 12.08 17.86 7.06
CA LYS A 390 11.35 19.04 7.53
C LYS A 390 12.18 20.30 7.40
N HIS A 391 13.43 20.27 7.84
CA HIS A 391 14.36 21.40 7.69
C HIS A 391 14.68 21.71 6.21
N ALA A 392 14.88 20.68 5.39
CA ALA A 392 15.19 20.85 3.97
C ALA A 392 14.00 21.33 3.13
N CYS A 393 12.78 20.98 3.51
CA CYS A 393 11.58 21.15 2.68
C CYS A 393 10.62 22.23 3.17
N TYR A 394 10.56 22.49 4.48
CA TYR A 394 9.54 23.37 5.06
C TYR A 394 10.16 24.46 5.92
N ASP A 395 9.55 25.64 5.94
CA ASP A 395 9.82 26.71 6.88
C ASP A 395 8.94 26.56 8.13
N GLN A 396 7.69 26.11 7.96
CA GLN A 396 6.75 25.93 9.06
C GLN A 396 5.76 24.79 8.79
N THR A 397 5.37 24.08 9.85
CA THR A 397 4.31 23.06 9.86
C THR A 397 3.34 23.30 11.01
N ASN A 398 2.12 22.77 10.92
CA ASN A 398 1.21 22.73 12.08
C ASN A 398 1.73 21.81 13.19
N LYS A 399 1.16 21.96 14.40
CA LYS A 399 1.48 21.13 15.57
C LYS A 399 0.32 20.25 16.00
N PRO A 400 -0.92 20.76 16.18
CA PRO A 400 -2.04 19.92 16.57
C PRO A 400 -2.69 19.29 15.33
N LEU A 401 -3.27 18.11 15.53
CA LEU A 401 -4.34 17.60 14.67
C LEU A 401 -5.62 18.39 14.94
N MET A 402 -6.44 18.54 13.91
CA MET A 402 -7.74 19.20 14.00
C MET A 402 -8.87 18.18 13.87
N GLY A 403 -10.04 18.50 14.43
CA GLY A 403 -11.19 17.62 14.33
C GLY A 403 -11.73 17.53 12.90
N TYR A 404 -11.67 18.64 12.17
CA TYR A 404 -12.12 18.74 10.78
C TYR A 404 -11.19 19.63 9.95
N ASP A 405 -11.16 19.41 8.63
CA ASP A 405 -10.30 20.16 7.71
C ASP A 405 -10.54 21.67 7.70
N GLY A 406 -11.76 22.13 8.00
CA GLY A 406 -12.03 23.56 8.11
C GLY A 406 -11.29 24.25 9.26
N GLU A 407 -11.02 23.50 10.34
CA GLU A 407 -10.24 23.96 11.50
C GLU A 407 -8.74 23.99 11.17
N LEU A 408 -8.25 23.11 10.28
CA LEU A 408 -6.87 23.17 9.76
C LEU A 408 -6.60 24.51 9.08
N ILE A 409 -7.57 24.98 8.27
CA ILE A 409 -7.46 26.28 7.61
C ILE A 409 -7.51 27.43 8.62
N ASP A 410 -8.34 27.32 9.66
CA ASP A 410 -8.38 28.33 10.74
C ASP A 410 -7.06 28.39 11.52
N ASP A 411 -6.45 27.24 11.82
CA ASP A 411 -5.14 27.15 12.45
C ASP A 411 -4.05 27.77 11.57
N PHE A 412 -4.06 27.50 10.27
CA PHE A 412 -3.12 28.11 9.34
C PHE A 412 -3.22 29.64 9.35
N VAL A 413 -4.42 30.19 9.21
CA VAL A 413 -4.64 31.65 9.22
C VAL A 413 -4.16 32.27 10.53
N LYS A 414 -4.33 31.58 11.66
CA LYS A 414 -3.93 32.06 12.96
C LYS A 414 -2.41 32.04 13.19
N ASN A 415 -1.72 31.01 12.69
CA ASN A 415 -0.35 30.70 13.11
C ASN A 415 0.70 30.87 12.01
N LYS A 416 0.32 31.00 10.73
CA LYS A 416 1.28 31.19 9.64
C LYS A 416 2.06 32.49 9.84
N GLU A 417 3.37 32.41 9.70
CA GLU A 417 4.20 33.62 9.62
C GLU A 417 3.86 34.43 8.34
N HIS A 418 3.68 35.74 8.53
CA HIS A 418 3.46 36.67 7.43
C HIS A 418 4.80 37.26 6.99
N ASP A 419 5.24 36.91 5.79
CA ASP A 419 6.32 37.60 5.11
C ASP A 419 5.88 37.95 3.68
N GLY A 420 6.32 39.10 3.18
CA GLY A 420 6.00 39.59 1.83
C GLY A 420 6.73 38.82 0.72
N GLN A 421 6.99 37.53 0.93
CA GLN A 421 7.74 36.66 0.04
C GLN A 421 6.80 35.78 -0.79
N ASN A 422 7.36 35.12 -1.80
CA ASN A 422 6.66 34.07 -2.52
C ASN A 422 6.41 32.89 -1.59
N ASN A 423 5.21 32.31 -1.61
CA ASN A 423 4.83 31.21 -0.72
C ASN A 423 4.45 29.98 -1.53
N LEU A 424 4.94 28.82 -1.09
CA LEU A 424 4.33 27.52 -1.39
C LEU A 424 3.58 27.10 -0.13
N VAL A 425 2.28 26.88 -0.25
CA VAL A 425 1.43 26.45 0.87
C VAL A 425 0.83 25.10 0.51
N ILE A 426 1.20 24.07 1.25
CA ILE A 426 0.68 22.72 1.06
C ILE A 426 -0.33 22.44 2.16
N PHE A 427 -1.56 22.10 1.77
CA PHE A 427 -2.59 21.58 2.65
C PHE A 427 -2.83 20.11 2.36
N HIS A 428 -2.73 19.24 3.37
CA HIS A 428 -3.10 17.84 3.25
C HIS A 428 -4.34 17.56 4.12
N LEU A 429 -5.44 17.26 3.45
CA LEU A 429 -6.79 17.18 4.01
C LEU A 429 -7.17 15.75 4.34
N TRP A 430 -8.15 15.57 5.23
CA TRP A 430 -8.72 14.26 5.55
C TRP A 430 -9.83 13.82 4.56
N GLY A 431 -10.40 14.77 3.82
CA GLY A 431 -11.22 14.52 2.64
C GLY A 431 -12.43 13.62 2.89
N GLN A 432 -12.64 12.62 2.02
CA GLN A 432 -13.78 11.70 2.06
C GLN A 432 -13.36 10.25 2.36
N HIS A 433 -12.38 10.06 3.24
CA HIS A 433 -11.89 8.73 3.64
C HIS A 433 -13.02 7.78 4.12
N ILE A 434 -12.78 6.46 4.14
CA ILE A 434 -13.72 5.31 4.33
C ILE A 434 -14.84 5.47 5.39
N ASP A 435 -14.67 6.31 6.40
CA ASP A 435 -15.72 6.70 7.34
C ASP A 435 -16.16 8.15 7.08
N ALA A 436 -16.78 8.38 5.92
CA ALA A 436 -17.17 9.71 5.45
C ALA A 436 -18.06 10.46 6.46
N ASN A 437 -18.85 9.74 7.25
CA ASN A 437 -19.72 10.33 8.26
C ASN A 437 -18.96 11.13 9.32
N SER A 438 -17.73 10.74 9.66
CA SER A 438 -16.91 11.48 10.64
C SER A 438 -16.02 12.54 10.01
N ARG A 439 -16.17 12.84 8.70
CA ARG A 439 -15.33 13.80 7.97
C ARG A 439 -15.89 15.21 7.91
N PHE A 440 -17.09 15.44 8.43
CA PHE A 440 -17.73 16.75 8.42
C PHE A 440 -18.47 17.03 9.74
N PRO A 441 -18.61 18.30 10.14
CA PRO A 441 -19.36 18.65 11.34
C PRO A 441 -20.85 18.30 11.19
N HIS A 442 -21.40 17.56 12.15
CA HIS A 442 -22.82 17.18 12.25
C HIS A 442 -23.74 18.37 12.56
N THR A 443 -23.84 19.28 11.59
CA THR A 443 -24.65 20.49 11.64
C THR A 443 -25.57 20.54 10.43
N ARG A 444 -26.66 21.30 10.52
CA ARG A 444 -27.61 21.48 9.41
C ARG A 444 -26.97 21.98 8.10
N GLN A 445 -25.82 22.65 8.18
CA GLN A 445 -25.10 23.13 6.99
C GLN A 445 -24.46 21.99 6.18
N PHE A 446 -23.95 20.97 6.87
CA PHE A 446 -23.16 19.89 6.25
C PHE A 446 -23.88 18.54 6.26
N GLU A 447 -24.90 18.33 7.08
CA GLU A 447 -25.86 17.21 6.98
C GLU A 447 -26.97 17.54 5.99
N ARG A 448 -26.62 17.74 4.73
CA ARG A 448 -27.54 18.22 3.70
C ARG A 448 -28.30 17.10 2.99
N PHE A 449 -27.64 15.97 2.78
CA PHE A 449 -28.16 14.82 2.04
C PHE A 449 -28.45 13.66 2.97
N THR A 450 -29.47 12.88 2.63
CA THR A 450 -29.89 11.66 3.33
C THR A 450 -30.06 10.52 2.34
N TYR A 451 -30.29 9.30 2.84
CA TYR A 451 -30.59 8.13 1.99
C TYR A 451 -31.74 8.34 0.97
N LYS A 452 -32.63 9.33 1.21
CA LYS A 452 -33.76 9.67 0.32
C LYS A 452 -33.33 10.45 -0.93
N ASP A 453 -32.21 11.18 -0.82
CA ASP A 453 -31.70 12.05 -1.88
C ASP A 453 -30.81 11.27 -2.87
N VAL A 454 -30.26 10.14 -2.43
CA VAL A 454 -29.37 9.31 -3.24
C VAL A 454 -30.08 8.83 -4.52
N PRO A 455 -29.58 9.22 -5.70
CA PRO A 455 -30.25 8.94 -6.97
C PRO A 455 -30.15 7.47 -7.37
N ASN A 456 -29.14 6.74 -6.88
CA ASN A 456 -28.91 5.35 -7.20
C ASN A 456 -30.04 4.45 -6.67
N LYS A 457 -30.64 3.67 -7.58
CA LYS A 457 -31.77 2.76 -7.30
C LYS A 457 -31.39 1.29 -7.51
N ALA A 458 -30.10 0.97 -7.50
CA ALA A 458 -29.63 -0.39 -7.62
C ALA A 458 -30.24 -1.30 -6.55
N LYS A 459 -30.56 -2.55 -6.92
CA LYS A 459 -31.30 -3.49 -6.06
C LYS A 459 -30.54 -3.91 -4.79
N TYR A 460 -29.21 -3.80 -4.80
CA TYR A 460 -28.37 -4.16 -3.66
C TYR A 460 -28.31 -3.05 -2.58
N LEU A 461 -28.85 -1.86 -2.87
CA LEU A 461 -28.87 -0.72 -1.95
C LEU A 461 -30.08 -0.75 -1.02
N ASP A 462 -29.83 -0.98 0.26
CA ASP A 462 -30.79 -0.70 1.34
C ASP A 462 -30.63 0.76 1.84
N ASN A 463 -31.47 1.17 2.79
CA ASN A 463 -31.42 2.53 3.33
C ASN A 463 -30.11 2.83 4.07
N ALA A 464 -29.45 1.83 4.67
CA ALA A 464 -28.19 2.03 5.39
C ALA A 464 -27.06 2.32 4.40
N LYS A 465 -26.94 1.53 3.32
CA LYS A 465 -25.95 1.75 2.24
C LYS A 465 -26.18 3.08 1.52
N LYS A 466 -27.44 3.45 1.31
CA LYS A 466 -27.76 4.79 0.79
C LYS A 466 -27.42 5.91 1.77
N GLN A 467 -27.49 5.65 3.07
CA GLN A 467 -27.05 6.65 4.04
C GLN A 467 -25.52 6.79 4.02
N ASP A 468 -24.77 5.70 3.83
CA ASP A 468 -23.32 5.76 3.62
C ASP A 468 -22.97 6.64 2.40
N ILE A 469 -23.65 6.43 1.25
CA ILE A 469 -23.49 7.28 0.06
C ILE A 469 -23.81 8.76 0.38
N ALA A 470 -24.92 9.02 1.07
CA ALA A 470 -25.30 10.40 1.42
C ALA A 470 -24.28 11.06 2.37
N ASN A 471 -23.66 10.29 3.27
CA ASN A 471 -22.61 10.77 4.13
C ASN A 471 -21.34 11.09 3.33
N TYR A 472 -21.01 10.29 2.31
CA TYR A 472 -19.95 10.62 1.36
C TYR A 472 -20.24 11.94 0.62
N ASP A 473 -21.46 12.12 0.12
CA ASP A 473 -21.89 13.37 -0.54
C ASP A 473 -21.82 14.60 0.39
N ASN A 474 -22.15 14.42 1.68
CA ASN A 474 -22.02 15.46 2.71
C ASN A 474 -20.54 15.78 3.02
N ALA A 475 -19.67 14.79 3.04
CA ALA A 475 -18.23 14.98 3.18
C ALA A 475 -17.64 15.72 1.96
N THR A 476 -18.12 15.41 0.75
CA THR A 476 -17.77 16.17 -0.46
C THR A 476 -18.21 17.64 -0.36
N LEU A 477 -19.43 17.90 0.14
CA LEU A 477 -19.93 19.26 0.40
C LEU A 477 -19.07 20.01 1.42
N TYR A 478 -18.60 19.33 2.46
CA TYR A 478 -17.70 19.92 3.45
C TYR A 478 -16.33 20.26 2.85
N ASN A 479 -15.77 19.37 2.04
CA ASN A 479 -14.51 19.63 1.32
C ASN A 479 -14.63 20.81 0.34
N ASP A 480 -15.77 20.96 -0.36
CA ASP A 480 -16.07 22.15 -1.17
C ASP A 480 -16.12 23.44 -0.31
N TYR A 481 -16.69 23.38 0.89
CA TYR A 481 -16.67 24.50 1.83
C TYR A 481 -15.24 24.86 2.29
N VAL A 482 -14.41 23.86 2.59
CA VAL A 482 -12.99 24.07 2.96
C VAL A 482 -12.23 24.74 1.81
N LEU A 483 -12.42 24.29 0.57
CA LEU A 483 -11.84 24.93 -0.61
C LEU A 483 -12.36 26.36 -0.80
N GLY A 484 -13.65 26.61 -0.53
CA GLY A 484 -14.21 27.96 -0.48
C GLY A 484 -13.45 28.88 0.49
N LYS A 485 -13.16 28.40 1.71
CA LYS A 485 -12.34 29.15 2.69
C LYS A 485 -10.95 29.45 2.16
N ILE A 486 -10.31 28.49 1.49
CA ILE A 486 -8.98 28.68 0.88
C ILE A 486 -9.06 29.73 -0.23
N PHE A 487 -10.04 29.66 -1.13
CA PHE A 487 -10.21 30.65 -2.20
C PHE A 487 -10.41 32.06 -1.63
N ASP A 488 -11.21 32.19 -0.57
CA ASP A 488 -11.44 33.48 0.10
C ASP A 488 -10.18 34.03 0.77
N LEU A 489 -9.32 33.17 1.33
CA LEU A 489 -8.04 33.57 1.92
C LEU A 489 -7.07 34.21 0.89
N TYR A 490 -7.12 33.74 -0.36
CA TYR A 490 -6.19 34.15 -1.42
C TYR A 490 -6.82 35.06 -2.49
N ARG A 491 -8.11 35.41 -2.35
CA ARG A 491 -8.91 36.12 -3.37
C ARG A 491 -8.27 37.39 -3.91
N ASP A 492 -7.71 38.20 -3.01
CA ASP A 492 -7.14 39.52 -3.34
C ASP A 492 -5.60 39.48 -3.50
N ARG A 493 -4.99 38.30 -3.45
CA ARG A 493 -3.53 38.10 -3.56
C ARG A 493 -3.17 37.64 -4.96
N ASN A 494 -1.92 37.83 -5.40
CA ASN A 494 -1.40 37.17 -6.60
C ASN A 494 -1.22 35.68 -6.28
N ALA A 495 -2.23 34.85 -6.58
CA ALA A 495 -2.32 33.50 -6.07
C ALA A 495 -2.94 32.51 -7.06
N VAL A 496 -2.42 31.29 -7.01
CA VAL A 496 -2.94 30.13 -7.75
C VAL A 496 -3.08 28.95 -6.80
N VAL A 497 -4.24 28.29 -6.83
CA VAL A 497 -4.56 27.13 -6.00
C VAL A 497 -4.70 25.91 -6.90
N VAL A 498 -3.90 24.87 -6.66
CA VAL A 498 -4.01 23.57 -7.32
C VAL A 498 -4.60 22.58 -6.33
N TYR A 499 -5.72 21.96 -6.68
CA TYR A 499 -6.35 20.90 -5.90
C TYR A 499 -6.31 19.59 -6.66
N LEU A 500 -5.98 18.49 -5.97
CA LEU A 500 -6.24 17.15 -6.47
C LEU A 500 -6.55 16.19 -5.33
N SER A 501 -7.24 15.09 -5.63
CA SER A 501 -7.28 13.95 -4.70
C SER A 501 -6.13 12.99 -4.95
N ASP A 502 -5.58 12.44 -3.89
CA ASP A 502 -4.54 11.41 -3.92
C ASP A 502 -5.01 10.13 -4.67
N HIS A 503 -6.21 9.66 -4.35
CA HIS A 503 -6.94 8.58 -4.99
C HIS A 503 -8.46 8.72 -4.82
N GLY A 504 -9.21 7.82 -5.46
CA GLY A 504 -10.65 7.66 -5.31
C GLY A 504 -11.04 6.58 -4.30
N GLU A 505 -12.32 6.50 -3.97
CA GLU A 505 -12.90 5.52 -3.06
C GLU A 505 -14.29 5.11 -3.59
N GLU A 506 -14.51 3.82 -3.86
CA GLU A 506 -15.82 3.30 -4.26
C GLU A 506 -16.80 3.39 -3.08
N GLU A 507 -18.00 3.94 -3.26
CA GLU A 507 -19.03 4.00 -2.24
C GLU A 507 -20.34 3.41 -2.78
N TYR A 508 -20.37 2.08 -2.96
CA TYR A 508 -21.49 1.32 -3.51
C TYR A 508 -21.95 1.74 -4.91
N ASP A 509 -21.07 2.38 -5.69
CA ASP A 509 -21.37 2.96 -6.99
C ASP A 509 -21.92 1.96 -8.00
N TYR A 510 -21.26 0.80 -8.12
CA TYR A 510 -21.55 -0.20 -9.15
C TYR A 510 -21.78 -1.62 -8.61
N ARG A 511 -21.57 -1.85 -7.31
CA ARG A 511 -21.80 -3.14 -6.63
C ARG A 511 -22.05 -2.97 -5.13
N ASP A 512 -22.40 -4.06 -4.46
CA ASP A 512 -22.55 -4.13 -3.00
C ASP A 512 -21.18 -4.16 -2.29
N SER A 513 -20.41 -3.10 -2.47
CA SER A 513 -19.11 -2.91 -1.84
C SER A 513 -18.81 -1.43 -1.69
N LYS A 514 -18.05 -1.10 -0.65
CA LYS A 514 -17.35 0.17 -0.51
C LYS A 514 -15.86 -0.04 -0.30
N GLY A 515 -15.12 1.00 -0.61
CA GLY A 515 -13.68 1.10 -0.66
C GLY A 515 -12.98 0.32 -1.76
N ARG A 516 -11.64 0.34 -1.71
CA ARG A 516 -10.74 -0.12 -2.79
C ARG A 516 -10.56 -1.65 -2.87
N LYS A 517 -11.64 -2.43 -2.83
CA LYS A 517 -11.55 -3.91 -2.84
C LYS A 517 -11.31 -4.49 -4.23
N THR A 518 -10.59 -5.61 -4.30
CA THR A 518 -10.49 -6.49 -5.49
C THR A 518 -11.80 -6.60 -6.30
N CYS A 519 -11.67 -6.59 -7.63
CA CYS A 519 -12.77 -6.64 -8.58
C CYS A 519 -12.55 -7.75 -9.62
N SER A 520 -13.62 -8.24 -10.23
CA SER A 520 -13.52 -9.18 -11.36
C SER A 520 -13.09 -8.46 -12.64
N LYS A 521 -12.61 -9.22 -13.65
CA LYS A 521 -12.19 -8.64 -14.94
C LYS A 521 -13.26 -7.77 -15.61
N GLN A 522 -14.52 -8.14 -15.49
CA GLN A 522 -15.66 -7.40 -16.05
C GLN A 522 -15.91 -6.07 -15.32
N GLN A 523 -15.44 -5.95 -14.08
CA GLN A 523 -15.61 -4.77 -13.24
C GLN A 523 -14.42 -3.80 -13.30
N ILE A 524 -13.36 -4.14 -14.05
CA ILE A 524 -12.17 -3.27 -14.18
C ILE A 524 -12.55 -1.84 -14.62
N PRO A 525 -13.40 -1.62 -15.65
CA PRO A 525 -13.74 -0.25 -16.07
C PRO A 525 -14.36 0.59 -14.94
N GLU A 526 -15.28 0.02 -14.16
CA GLU A 526 -15.91 0.71 -13.04
C GLU A 526 -14.91 0.93 -11.89
N MET A 527 -14.09 -0.08 -11.56
CA MET A 527 -13.03 0.09 -10.56
C MET A 527 -12.08 1.23 -10.95
N LEU A 528 -11.65 1.30 -12.20
CA LEU A 528 -10.81 2.38 -12.70
C LEU A 528 -11.50 3.74 -12.55
N LYS A 529 -12.80 3.82 -12.87
CA LYS A 529 -13.59 5.04 -12.72
C LYS A 529 -13.69 5.52 -11.27
N TYR A 530 -13.97 4.62 -10.33
CA TYR A 530 -14.24 4.99 -8.93
C TYR A 530 -12.99 4.98 -8.02
N VAL A 531 -11.86 4.46 -8.50
CA VAL A 531 -10.61 4.44 -7.71
C VAL A 531 -9.53 5.36 -8.31
N HIS A 532 -9.53 5.57 -9.63
CA HIS A 532 -8.47 6.30 -10.30
C HIS A 532 -8.90 7.65 -10.90
N CYS A 533 -10.19 7.87 -11.22
CA CYS A 533 -10.65 9.18 -11.72
C CYS A 533 -10.89 10.18 -10.58
N VAL A 534 -9.85 10.96 -10.28
CA VAL A 534 -9.84 11.94 -9.18
C VAL A 534 -10.02 13.37 -9.68
N PRO A 535 -10.73 14.24 -8.94
CA PRO A 535 -10.78 15.67 -9.24
C PRO A 535 -9.38 16.29 -9.34
N PHE A 536 -9.18 17.16 -10.33
CA PHE A 536 -8.00 18.02 -10.45
C PHE A 536 -8.48 19.41 -10.87
N LEU A 537 -8.19 20.42 -10.07
CA LEU A 537 -8.70 21.77 -10.22
C LEU A 537 -7.56 22.77 -10.14
N ILE A 538 -7.63 23.84 -10.94
CA ILE A 538 -6.78 25.01 -10.77
C ILE A 538 -7.70 26.22 -10.57
N TRP A 539 -7.50 26.96 -9.48
CA TRP A 539 -8.17 28.23 -9.23
C TRP A 539 -7.14 29.37 -9.29
N CYS A 540 -7.50 30.46 -9.95
CA CYS A 540 -6.65 31.63 -10.14
C CYS A 540 -7.37 32.86 -9.57
N SER A 541 -6.71 33.59 -8.68
CA SER A 541 -7.21 34.88 -8.21
C SER A 541 -7.28 35.88 -9.36
N ASP A 542 -8.11 36.92 -9.23
CA ASP A 542 -8.23 37.97 -10.25
C ASP A 542 -6.87 38.66 -10.48
N ARG A 543 -6.08 38.80 -9.42
CA ARG A 543 -4.72 39.36 -9.48
C ARG A 543 -3.77 38.46 -10.27
N TYR A 544 -3.79 37.14 -10.04
CA TYR A 544 -2.96 36.19 -10.78
C TYR A 544 -3.33 36.17 -12.26
N GLN A 545 -4.63 36.21 -12.58
CA GLN A 545 -5.08 36.25 -13.96
C GLN A 545 -4.61 37.51 -14.70
N ALA A 546 -4.64 38.66 -14.02
CA ALA A 546 -4.16 39.91 -14.60
C ALA A 546 -2.64 39.93 -14.83
N THR A 547 -1.86 39.25 -13.98
CA THR A 547 -0.38 39.23 -14.05
C THR A 547 0.18 38.08 -14.88
N HIS A 548 -0.58 36.99 -15.09
CA HIS A 548 -0.16 35.79 -15.82
C HIS A 548 -1.18 35.35 -16.90
N PRO A 549 -1.63 36.24 -17.81
CA PRO A 549 -2.71 35.93 -18.75
C PRO A 549 -2.39 34.76 -19.70
N GLU A 550 -1.13 34.59 -20.12
CA GLU A 550 -0.72 33.46 -20.97
C GLU A 550 -0.83 32.12 -20.23
N VAL A 551 -0.43 32.06 -18.95
CA VAL A 551 -0.55 30.85 -18.13
C VAL A 551 -2.02 30.48 -17.94
N VAL A 552 -2.90 31.45 -17.71
CA VAL A 552 -4.35 31.22 -17.59
C VAL A 552 -4.95 30.67 -18.88
N LYS A 553 -4.49 31.17 -20.03
CA LYS A 553 -4.88 30.64 -21.34
C LYS A 553 -4.43 29.18 -21.50
N GLU A 554 -3.19 28.86 -21.15
CA GLU A 554 -2.65 27.49 -21.18
C GLU A 554 -3.44 26.54 -20.26
N ILE A 555 -3.86 26.99 -19.07
CA ILE A 555 -4.76 26.25 -18.17
C ILE A 555 -6.07 25.92 -18.89
N GLY A 556 -6.70 26.91 -19.54
CA GLY A 556 -7.94 26.71 -20.29
C GLY A 556 -7.80 25.72 -21.46
N GLU A 557 -6.68 25.78 -22.18
CA GLU A 557 -6.37 24.88 -23.30
C GLU A 557 -6.06 23.45 -22.86
N ALA A 558 -5.73 23.25 -21.58
CA ALA A 558 -5.33 21.95 -21.02
C ALA A 558 -6.46 21.14 -20.37
N LEU A 559 -7.67 21.70 -20.21
CA LEU A 559 -8.80 21.12 -19.44
C LEU A 559 -9.17 19.65 -19.77
N HIS A 560 -8.90 19.21 -21.00
CA HIS A 560 -9.27 17.89 -21.50
C HIS A 560 -8.06 16.99 -21.81
N ARG A 561 -6.84 17.49 -21.59
CA ARG A 561 -5.62 16.71 -21.83
C ARG A 561 -5.52 15.56 -20.82
N PRO A 562 -5.11 14.35 -21.25
CA PRO A 562 -4.91 13.22 -20.34
C PRO A 562 -3.72 13.51 -19.41
N PHE A 563 -3.90 13.32 -18.11
CA PHE A 563 -2.86 13.60 -17.11
C PHE A 563 -2.83 12.54 -16.00
N MET A 564 -1.66 12.38 -15.39
CA MET A 564 -1.46 11.55 -14.20
C MET A 564 -0.94 12.41 -13.05
N THR A 565 -1.52 12.23 -11.85
CA THR A 565 -1.27 13.10 -10.70
C THR A 565 0.17 13.06 -10.18
N ASP A 566 0.96 12.02 -10.46
CA ASP A 566 2.38 11.96 -10.12
C ASP A 566 3.20 13.05 -10.82
N GLN A 567 2.71 13.58 -11.95
CA GLN A 567 3.36 14.68 -12.67
C GLN A 567 2.96 16.08 -12.19
N VAL A 568 2.18 16.20 -11.10
CA VAL A 568 1.71 17.51 -10.59
C VAL A 568 2.84 18.51 -10.32
N THR A 569 4.01 18.02 -9.91
CA THR A 569 5.21 18.84 -9.70
C THR A 569 5.59 19.65 -10.94
N GLN A 570 5.40 19.10 -12.14
CA GLN A 570 5.69 19.79 -13.40
C GLN A 570 4.74 20.98 -13.61
N VAL A 571 3.46 20.81 -13.26
CA VAL A 571 2.44 21.86 -13.28
C VAL A 571 2.77 22.94 -12.25
N LEU A 572 3.16 22.55 -11.02
CA LEU A 572 3.53 23.49 -9.97
C LEU A 572 4.75 24.34 -10.37
N PHE A 573 5.78 23.75 -10.98
CA PHE A 573 6.91 24.51 -11.50
C PHE A 573 6.51 25.50 -12.59
N HIS A 574 5.63 25.09 -13.51
CA HIS A 574 5.12 26.00 -14.54
C HIS A 574 4.39 27.18 -13.89
N LEU A 575 3.40 26.91 -13.04
CA LEU A 575 2.58 27.95 -12.39
C LEU A 575 3.40 28.92 -11.53
N ALA A 576 4.48 28.43 -10.92
CA ALA A 576 5.42 29.21 -10.12
C ALA A 576 6.49 29.94 -10.94
N GLY A 577 6.59 29.68 -12.24
CA GLY A 577 7.67 30.20 -13.09
C GLY A 577 9.06 29.68 -12.70
N ILE A 578 9.15 28.50 -12.08
CA ILE A 578 10.40 27.90 -11.61
C ILE A 578 11.15 27.27 -12.79
N LYS A 579 12.41 27.67 -12.93
CA LYS A 579 13.39 27.05 -13.82
C LYS A 579 14.29 26.14 -13.01
N SER A 580 14.12 24.84 -13.21
CA SER A 580 14.88 23.77 -12.56
C SER A 580 15.35 22.77 -13.61
N ARG A 581 16.47 22.07 -13.37
CA ARG A 581 16.87 20.93 -14.20
C ARG A 581 15.88 19.76 -14.16
N TYR A 582 15.00 19.74 -13.16
CA TYR A 582 13.96 18.71 -13.00
C TYR A 582 12.65 19.04 -13.72
N TYR A 583 12.53 20.26 -14.27
CA TYR A 583 11.37 20.62 -15.07
C TYR A 583 11.43 19.95 -16.45
N LYS A 584 10.43 19.11 -16.73
CA LYS A 584 10.26 18.33 -17.96
C LYS A 584 9.03 18.86 -18.71
N PRO A 585 9.17 19.79 -19.68
CA PRO A 585 8.03 20.42 -20.34
C PRO A 585 7.13 19.43 -21.09
N ASN A 586 7.68 18.28 -21.53
CA ASN A 586 6.87 17.23 -22.18
C ASN A 586 5.95 16.50 -21.19
N ASN A 587 6.21 16.58 -19.88
CA ASN A 587 5.39 15.99 -18.83
C ASN A 587 4.47 17.02 -18.14
N ASP A 588 4.68 18.31 -18.38
CA ASP A 588 3.85 19.38 -17.83
C ASP A 588 2.54 19.52 -18.62
N LEU A 589 1.41 19.33 -17.94
CA LEU A 589 0.07 19.41 -18.50
C LEU A 589 -0.21 20.73 -19.22
N LEU A 590 0.34 21.83 -18.69
CA LEU A 590 0.08 23.18 -19.17
C LEU A 590 0.98 23.56 -20.36
N SER A 591 2.16 22.95 -20.45
CA SER A 591 3.13 23.26 -21.50
C SER A 591 2.54 23.08 -22.91
N PRO A 592 2.87 23.97 -23.86
CA PRO A 592 2.60 23.71 -25.28
C PRO A 592 3.38 22.50 -25.83
N ASN A 593 4.44 22.07 -25.13
CA ASN A 593 5.24 20.90 -25.49
C ASN A 593 4.74 19.59 -24.84
N PHE A 594 3.62 19.64 -24.12
CA PHE A 594 3.06 18.47 -23.44
C PHE A 594 2.89 17.28 -24.39
N GLN A 595 3.36 16.10 -23.98
CA GLN A 595 3.22 14.86 -24.72
C GLN A 595 2.36 13.88 -23.92
N ALA A 596 1.14 13.65 -24.39
CA ALA A 596 0.26 12.64 -23.82
C ALA A 596 0.92 11.26 -23.92
N ARG A 597 1.08 10.59 -22.78
CA ARG A 597 1.57 9.21 -22.68
C ARG A 597 0.42 8.29 -22.29
N LYS A 598 0.53 7.00 -22.66
CA LYS A 598 -0.38 5.97 -22.15
C LYS A 598 -0.30 5.93 -20.62
N ARG A 599 -1.44 6.02 -19.96
CA ARG A 599 -1.54 6.11 -18.50
C ARG A 599 -1.50 4.70 -17.89
N ILE A 600 -0.29 4.25 -17.58
CA ILE A 600 -0.03 2.96 -16.94
C ILE A 600 -0.06 3.14 -15.42
N LEU A 601 -0.99 2.45 -14.76
CA LEU A 601 -1.13 2.45 -13.32
C LEU A 601 -0.04 1.59 -12.65
N LEU A 602 0.17 1.79 -11.34
CA LEU A 602 1.22 1.07 -10.61
C LEU A 602 1.01 -0.46 -10.58
N ASN A 603 -0.25 -0.91 -10.69
CA ASN A 603 -0.59 -2.33 -10.81
C ASN A 603 -0.36 -2.92 -12.22
N GLY A 604 0.14 -2.12 -13.17
CA GLY A 604 0.44 -2.52 -14.55
C GLY A 604 -0.72 -2.42 -15.53
N LEU A 605 -1.93 -2.05 -15.08
CA LEU A 605 -3.06 -1.81 -15.98
C LEU A 605 -2.84 -0.50 -16.75
N CYS A 606 -3.13 -0.52 -18.05
CA CYS A 606 -3.21 0.71 -18.86
C CYS A 606 -4.63 1.25 -18.78
N PHE A 607 -4.81 2.42 -18.16
CA PHE A 607 -6.12 3.07 -18.03
C PHE A 607 -6.76 3.35 -19.39
N ASP A 608 -5.95 3.77 -20.37
CA ASP A 608 -6.41 4.15 -21.71
C ASP A 608 -6.84 2.97 -22.60
N ASP A 609 -6.64 1.72 -22.14
CA ASP A 609 -7.14 0.55 -22.85
C ASP A 609 -8.66 0.31 -22.58
N TYR A 610 -9.26 1.10 -21.67
CA TYR A 610 -10.67 1.03 -21.30
C TYR A 610 -11.41 2.32 -21.68
N ASP A 611 -12.63 2.18 -22.24
CA ASP A 611 -13.51 3.33 -22.53
C ASP A 611 -14.23 3.78 -21.24
N ILE A 612 -13.54 4.58 -20.44
CA ILE A 612 -14.05 5.13 -19.19
C ILE A 612 -14.58 6.53 -19.46
N LYS A 613 -15.89 6.70 -19.30
CA LYS A 613 -16.62 7.95 -19.54
C LYS A 613 -16.72 8.83 -18.32
#